data_AF-A0A2M7N2V2-F1
#
_entry.id   AF-A0A2M7N2V2-F1
#
_cell.length_a   1.000
_cell.length_b   1.000
_cell.length_c   1.000
_cell.angle_alpha   90.00
_cell.angle_beta   90.00
_cell.angle_gamma   90.00
#
_symmetry.space_group_name_H-M   'P 1'
#
loop_
_entity.id
_entity.type
_entity.pdbx_description
1 polymer ?
#
loop_
_entity_poly.entity_id
_entity_poly.type
_entity_poly.pdbx_seq_one_letter_code
_entity_poly.pdbx_strand_id
1 'polypeptide(L)'
;CNGGANGTATVAAGGGTSPYTYLWNDPAPAQTTVTATSLTAGTWTVTVTDANLCTATATVTITQPLILTASTTGTPASCNAGSNGTATVNPSGGTSPYTYNWQNLQTTQTISGLTAGTYSVTVTDVNGCSVITNYTVNEPVAMTLTPSSVDATCGNANGSASIGVAGGTSPYAYLWTGGYTTSSISNVVAGAYTVTVTDANGCTSTNTININNTIAPSANISSSSNITCNGLCNGTATVLAAGGTSPYTYLWSTGGNGTTESGICSGNVTVTVTDALNCIASTSVNITEPTVLISSISSQINISCNGGNNGSATVSVSGGTTIYTYLWNDPAPAQTTATATTLTAGTWTVTVTDANGCTATSSVVITEPTIVTASITAQTNVSCNGGANGTATVAAGGGTSPYTYLWNDPAPAQTTATATGLTAGTWTVTVTDANLCTATATVTI
;
A
#
# COMPACT_ATOMS: atom_id res chain seq x y z
N CYS A 1 32.20 13.22 80.41
CA CYS A 1 31.03 13.65 79.61
C CYS A 1 30.15 14.58 80.41
N ASN A 2 29.30 15.37 79.76
CA ASN A 2 28.21 16.07 80.44
C ASN A 2 27.38 15.03 81.22
N GLY A 3 27.19 15.24 82.53
CA GLY A 3 26.53 14.26 83.41
C GLY A 3 27.40 13.05 83.82
N GLY A 4 28.67 13.00 83.43
CA GLY A 4 29.59 11.93 83.82
C GLY A 4 30.00 12.03 85.29
N ALA A 5 30.11 10.86 85.94
CA ALA A 5 30.61 10.71 87.30
C ALA A 5 32.07 10.23 87.27
N ASN A 6 32.97 11.06 86.71
CA ASN A 6 34.39 10.73 86.57
C ASN A 6 35.32 11.80 87.17
N GLY A 7 34.76 12.79 87.87
CA GLY A 7 35.53 13.77 88.62
C GLY A 7 36.22 13.14 89.84
N THR A 8 37.35 13.71 90.22
CA THR A 8 38.09 13.35 91.43
C THR A 8 38.44 14.60 92.21
N ALA A 9 38.33 14.53 93.53
CA ALA A 9 38.74 15.60 94.43
C ALA A 9 39.59 15.03 95.56
N THR A 10 40.79 15.59 95.75
CA THR A 10 41.71 15.21 96.82
C THR A 10 41.86 16.38 97.78
N VAL A 11 41.66 16.13 99.08
CA VAL A 11 41.84 17.15 100.12
C VAL A 11 43.19 16.99 100.81
N ALA A 12 43.89 18.09 101.05
CA ALA A 12 45.07 18.12 101.90
C ALA A 12 44.68 18.71 103.27
N ALA A 13 44.67 17.87 104.31
CA ALA A 13 44.41 18.31 105.68
C ALA A 13 45.70 18.87 106.32
N GLY A 14 45.60 20.01 107.00
CA GLY A 14 46.71 20.61 107.76
C GLY A 14 46.21 21.28 109.04
N GLY A 15 47.02 21.22 110.11
CA GLY A 15 46.63 21.64 111.47
C GLY A 15 45.84 20.56 112.25
N GLY A 16 45.54 20.77 113.54
CA GLY A 16 44.83 19.78 114.37
C GLY A 16 45.68 18.55 114.79
N THR A 17 45.03 17.51 115.34
CA THR A 17 45.69 16.28 115.82
C THR A 17 45.30 15.05 114.98
N SER A 18 46.29 14.34 114.42
CA SER A 18 46.06 13.09 113.66
C SER A 18 45.59 11.93 114.55
N PRO A 19 44.83 10.93 114.04
CA PRO A 19 44.39 10.74 112.65
C PRO A 19 43.19 11.62 112.26
N TYR A 20 43.11 11.96 110.97
CA TYR A 20 41.95 12.66 110.40
C TYR A 20 40.95 11.67 109.82
N THR A 21 39.67 11.97 109.96
CA THR A 21 38.57 11.30 109.26
C THR A 21 37.93 12.25 108.26
N TYR A 22 37.48 11.71 107.13
CA TYR A 22 36.91 12.48 106.03
C TYR A 22 35.46 12.07 105.84
N LEU A 23 34.60 13.03 105.53
CA LEU A 23 33.23 12.78 105.13
C LEU A 23 32.85 13.73 104.01
N TRP A 24 32.67 13.18 102.81
CA TRP A 24 32.20 13.92 101.65
C TRP A 24 30.67 14.04 101.69
N ASN A 25 30.12 15.10 101.10
CA ASN A 25 28.68 15.33 101.04
C ASN A 25 27.99 14.62 99.85
N ASP A 26 28.53 13.48 99.41
CA ASP A 26 27.96 12.68 98.33
C ASP A 26 26.81 11.78 98.78
N PRO A 27 25.87 11.43 97.87
CA PRO A 27 24.75 10.57 98.20
C PRO A 27 25.20 9.25 98.81
N ALA A 28 24.45 8.74 99.79
CA ALA A 28 24.86 7.59 100.57
C ALA A 28 25.15 6.32 99.70
N PRO A 29 26.21 5.55 100.01
CA PRO A 29 27.16 5.77 101.11
C PRO A 29 28.16 6.90 100.79
N ALA A 30 28.28 7.87 101.71
CA ALA A 30 29.21 8.97 101.59
C ALA A 30 30.66 8.48 101.58
N GLN A 31 31.50 9.05 100.74
CA GLN A 31 32.92 8.72 100.68
C GLN A 31 33.65 9.22 101.93
N THR A 32 34.60 8.43 102.45
CA THR A 32 35.29 8.69 103.72
C THR A 32 36.81 8.73 103.62
N THR A 33 37.35 8.81 102.40
CA THR A 33 38.80 8.84 102.16
C THR A 33 39.29 10.24 101.77
N VAL A 34 40.61 10.41 101.76
CA VAL A 34 41.30 11.65 101.35
C VAL A 34 40.94 12.06 99.91
N THR A 35 40.66 11.08 99.03
CA THR A 35 40.28 11.34 97.64
C THR A 35 38.88 10.80 97.38
N ALA A 36 37.94 11.70 97.10
CA ALA A 36 36.67 11.30 96.52
C ALA A 36 36.84 11.10 95.01
N THR A 37 36.27 10.01 94.52
CA THR A 37 36.26 9.63 93.10
C THR A 37 34.83 9.50 92.63
N SER A 38 34.65 9.38 91.31
CA SER A 38 33.34 9.24 90.69
C SER A 38 32.38 10.41 90.99
N LEU A 39 32.93 11.62 91.13
CA LEU A 39 32.15 12.82 91.38
C LEU A 39 31.50 13.33 90.08
N THR A 40 30.22 13.70 90.15
CA THR A 40 29.54 14.43 89.08
C THR A 40 29.87 15.93 89.15
N ALA A 41 29.52 16.69 88.11
CA ALA A 41 29.67 18.14 88.17
C ALA A 41 28.77 18.76 89.24
N GLY A 42 29.31 19.73 89.96
CA GLY A 42 28.68 20.32 91.13
C GLY A 42 29.73 20.76 92.13
N THR A 43 29.26 21.28 93.26
CA THR A 43 30.13 21.68 94.36
C THR A 43 30.09 20.61 95.44
N TRP A 44 31.25 20.04 95.71
CA TRP A 44 31.44 19.01 96.73
C TRP A 44 32.15 19.62 97.94
N THR A 45 31.69 19.23 99.11
CA THR A 45 32.20 19.67 100.40
C THR A 45 32.72 18.46 101.15
N VAL A 46 33.95 18.52 101.64
CA VAL A 46 34.48 17.54 102.58
C VAL A 46 34.52 18.13 103.98
N THR A 47 34.03 17.38 104.95
CA THR A 47 34.25 17.65 106.38
C THR A 47 35.43 16.80 106.83
N VAL A 48 36.47 17.45 107.33
CA VAL A 48 37.64 16.79 107.93
C VAL A 48 37.52 16.92 109.44
N THR A 49 37.56 15.80 110.15
CA THR A 49 37.52 15.76 111.62
C THR A 49 38.84 15.22 112.16
N ASP A 50 39.46 15.94 113.07
CA ASP A 50 40.70 15.50 113.74
C ASP A 50 40.40 14.55 114.92
N ALA A 51 41.44 14.00 115.55
CA ALA A 51 41.31 13.04 116.66
C ALA A 51 40.64 13.63 117.92
N ASN A 52 40.63 14.96 118.05
CA ASN A 52 40.01 15.68 119.16
C ASN A 52 38.61 16.19 118.81
N LEU A 53 38.01 15.70 117.72
CA LEU A 53 36.67 16.04 117.25
C LEU A 53 36.51 17.50 116.74
N CYS A 54 37.62 18.19 116.44
CA CYS A 54 37.57 19.48 115.75
C CYS A 54 37.31 19.26 114.26
N THR A 55 36.42 20.07 113.67
CA THR A 55 36.00 19.94 112.26
C THR A 55 36.40 21.17 111.44
N ALA A 56 36.78 20.94 110.19
CA ALA A 56 36.94 21.97 109.17
C ALA A 56 36.33 21.49 107.85
N THR A 57 35.85 22.43 107.04
CA THR A 57 35.26 22.13 105.74
C THR A 57 36.05 22.79 104.61
N ALA A 58 36.13 22.10 103.48
CA ALA A 58 36.66 22.64 102.23
C ALA A 58 35.69 22.28 101.09
N THR A 59 35.58 23.18 100.11
CA THR A 59 34.72 22.99 98.94
C THR A 59 35.53 22.96 97.66
N VAL A 60 35.08 22.16 96.69
CA VAL A 60 35.64 22.12 95.34
C VAL A 60 34.50 22.05 94.34
N THR A 61 34.61 22.79 93.24
CA THR A 61 33.65 22.72 92.14
C THR A 61 34.22 21.86 91.03
N ILE A 62 33.53 20.77 90.73
CA ILE A 62 33.78 19.95 89.54
C ILE A 62 32.95 20.53 88.39
N THR A 63 33.59 20.95 87.32
CA THR A 63 32.92 21.43 86.09
C THR A 63 32.73 20.28 85.10
N GLN A 64 31.78 20.42 84.17
CA GLN A 64 31.59 19.49 83.05
C GLN A 64 31.49 20.25 81.74
N PRO A 65 31.84 19.61 80.60
CA PRO A 65 31.61 20.21 79.29
C PRO A 65 30.11 20.37 79.01
N LEU A 66 29.77 21.24 78.06
CA LEU A 66 28.41 21.32 77.51
C LEU A 66 27.99 19.97 76.92
N ILE A 67 26.69 19.70 76.88
CA ILE A 67 26.16 18.49 76.26
C ILE A 67 26.54 18.46 74.77
N LEU A 68 27.09 17.34 74.31
CA LEU A 68 27.43 17.15 72.90
C LEU A 68 26.13 16.95 72.10
N THR A 69 25.88 17.83 71.14
CA THR A 69 24.80 17.74 70.16
C THR A 69 25.38 17.77 68.75
N ALA A 70 24.63 17.26 67.77
CA ALA A 70 25.04 17.29 66.38
C ALA A 70 23.81 17.53 65.48
N SER A 71 23.94 18.46 64.54
CA SER A 71 22.99 18.65 63.44
C SER A 71 23.61 18.22 62.13
N THR A 72 22.78 17.88 61.15
CA THR A 72 23.23 17.44 59.83
C THR A 72 22.68 18.33 58.73
N THR A 73 23.50 18.57 57.72
CA THR A 73 23.13 19.22 56.46
C THR A 73 23.71 18.44 55.28
N GLY A 74 23.31 18.74 54.06
CA GLY A 74 23.83 18.03 52.89
C GLY A 74 23.16 18.46 51.59
N THR A 75 23.56 17.81 50.50
CA THR A 75 22.97 17.98 49.18
C THR A 75 22.38 16.65 48.69
N PRO A 76 21.19 16.65 48.06
CA PRO A 76 20.62 15.45 47.46
C PRO A 76 21.47 14.95 46.29
N ALA A 77 21.26 13.70 45.88
CA ALA A 77 21.77 13.20 44.61
C ALA A 77 21.07 13.93 43.45
N SER A 78 21.80 14.26 42.38
CA SER A 78 21.26 15.04 41.25
C SER A 78 20.38 14.20 40.31
N CYS A 79 20.64 12.89 40.23
CA CYS A 79 19.90 11.95 39.38
C CYS A 79 19.33 10.81 40.22
N ASN A 80 18.28 10.17 39.70
CA ASN A 80 17.85 8.90 40.25
C ASN A 80 19.01 7.88 40.18
N ALA A 81 19.27 7.18 41.28
CA ALA A 81 20.43 6.33 41.50
C ALA A 81 21.81 7.04 41.35
N GLY A 82 21.83 8.38 41.36
CA GLY A 82 23.06 9.17 41.34
C GLY A 82 23.86 9.02 42.64
N SER A 83 25.19 9.06 42.55
CA SER A 83 26.11 8.90 43.67
C SER A 83 26.86 10.19 44.00
N ASN A 84 26.23 11.35 43.82
CA ASN A 84 26.86 12.67 44.03
C ASN A 84 26.27 13.46 45.20
N GLY A 85 25.44 12.81 46.03
CA GLY A 85 24.95 13.40 47.27
C GLY A 85 26.07 13.66 48.28
N THR A 86 25.82 14.58 49.21
CA THR A 86 26.75 14.92 50.29
C THR A 86 26.02 14.98 51.63
N ALA A 87 26.76 14.72 52.72
CA ALA A 87 26.29 14.94 54.08
C ALA A 87 27.41 15.57 54.92
N THR A 88 27.06 16.52 55.77
CA THR A 88 27.97 17.23 56.69
C THR A 88 27.36 17.23 58.08
N VAL A 89 28.15 16.85 59.09
CA VAL A 89 27.73 16.91 60.49
C VAL A 89 28.36 18.13 61.19
N ASN A 90 27.54 18.84 61.97
CA ASN A 90 27.91 20.06 62.67
C ASN A 90 27.77 19.83 64.19
N PRO A 91 28.83 19.37 64.87
CA PRO A 91 28.81 19.16 66.32
C PRO A 91 28.84 20.47 67.10
N SER A 92 28.17 20.49 68.25
CA SER A 92 28.14 21.61 69.20
C SER A 92 28.19 21.07 70.64
N GLY A 93 28.85 21.79 71.55
CA GLY A 93 29.12 21.30 72.92
C GLY A 93 30.17 20.17 72.95
N GLY A 94 30.30 19.45 74.07
CA GLY A 94 31.40 18.49 74.26
C GLY A 94 32.78 19.17 74.33
N THR A 95 33.84 18.40 74.09
CA THR A 95 35.23 18.88 74.09
C THR A 95 35.96 18.51 72.80
N SER A 96 36.41 19.50 72.02
CA SER A 96 37.17 19.27 70.79
C SER A 96 38.56 18.67 71.06
N PRO A 97 39.18 17.94 70.11
CA PRO A 97 38.70 17.60 68.75
C PRO A 97 37.59 16.53 68.73
N TYR A 98 36.87 16.45 67.61
CA TYR A 98 35.85 15.42 67.35
C TYR A 98 36.35 14.39 66.35
N THR A 99 35.85 13.17 66.48
CA THR A 99 35.99 12.09 65.52
C THR A 99 34.64 11.73 64.95
N TYR A 100 34.63 11.28 63.69
CA TYR A 100 33.41 10.95 62.95
C TYR A 100 33.51 9.51 62.49
N ASN A 101 32.44 8.74 62.69
CA ASN A 101 32.32 7.40 62.16
C ASN A 101 30.95 7.27 61.48
N TRP A 102 30.95 7.36 60.16
CA TRP A 102 29.75 7.17 59.36
C TRP A 102 29.49 5.69 59.11
N GLN A 103 28.22 5.33 58.94
CA GLN A 103 27.79 3.96 58.62
C GLN A 103 28.46 3.37 57.37
N ASN A 104 28.85 4.22 56.42
CA ASN A 104 29.56 3.83 55.19
C ASN A 104 31.09 3.85 55.35
N LEU A 105 31.59 3.80 56.59
CA LEU A 105 33.01 3.74 56.96
C LEU A 105 33.84 5.00 56.65
N GLN A 106 33.21 6.08 56.19
CA GLN A 106 33.89 7.36 56.05
C GLN A 106 34.08 8.03 57.42
N THR A 107 35.16 8.80 57.58
CA THR A 107 35.59 9.32 58.89
C THR A 107 35.78 10.84 58.92
N THR A 108 35.36 11.54 57.87
CA THR A 108 35.45 13.00 57.76
C THR A 108 34.16 13.68 58.21
N GLN A 109 34.25 14.96 58.58
CA GLN A 109 33.08 15.75 58.96
C GLN A 109 32.06 15.88 57.82
N THR A 110 32.57 16.07 56.60
CA THR A 110 31.78 16.07 55.36
C THR A 110 32.12 14.82 54.56
N ILE A 111 31.08 14.16 54.09
CA ILE A 111 31.16 12.99 53.22
C ILE A 111 30.46 13.26 51.89
N SER A 112 30.97 12.66 50.82
CA SER A 112 30.50 12.80 49.45
C SER A 112 30.48 11.44 48.75
N GLY A 113 29.91 11.38 47.56
CA GLY A 113 29.81 10.13 46.81
C GLY A 113 28.58 9.31 47.19
N LEU A 114 27.56 9.96 47.77
CA LEU A 114 26.43 9.28 48.40
C LEU A 114 25.28 9.06 47.41
N THR A 115 24.72 7.85 47.42
CA THR A 115 23.44 7.54 46.81
C THR A 115 22.30 8.00 47.73
N ALA A 116 21.05 7.96 47.26
CA ALA A 116 19.93 8.19 48.16
C ALA A 116 19.91 7.15 49.28
N GLY A 117 19.52 7.59 50.47
CA GLY A 117 19.49 6.76 51.67
C GLY A 117 19.79 7.55 52.93
N THR A 118 19.60 6.89 54.08
CA THR A 118 19.89 7.47 55.39
C THR A 118 21.26 7.04 55.86
N TYR A 119 22.12 8.01 56.15
CA TYR A 119 23.47 7.81 56.65
C TYR A 119 23.54 8.24 58.11
N SER A 120 23.80 7.29 59.00
CA SER A 120 24.04 7.56 60.41
C SER A 120 25.51 7.89 60.67
N VAL A 121 25.76 8.83 61.59
CA VAL A 121 27.10 9.20 62.06
C VAL A 121 27.15 9.19 63.57
N THR A 122 28.18 8.54 64.10
CA THR A 122 28.58 8.68 65.50
C THR A 122 29.65 9.76 65.56
N VAL A 123 29.37 10.83 66.31
CA VAL A 123 30.35 11.88 66.61
C VAL A 123 30.85 11.66 68.02
N THR A 124 32.16 11.50 68.19
CA THR A 124 32.80 11.26 69.49
C THR A 124 33.80 12.37 69.79
N ASP A 125 33.66 13.00 70.96
CA ASP A 125 34.59 14.03 71.44
C ASP A 125 35.86 13.42 72.05
N VAL A 126 36.87 14.26 72.36
CA VAL A 126 38.16 13.78 72.88
C VAL A 126 38.06 13.05 74.22
N ASN A 127 36.99 13.29 74.98
CA ASN A 127 36.71 12.67 76.26
C ASN A 127 35.87 11.38 76.13
N GLY A 128 35.65 10.89 74.90
CA GLY A 128 34.90 9.67 74.61
C GLY A 128 33.38 9.84 74.60
N CYS A 129 32.87 11.06 74.70
CA CYS A 129 31.43 11.32 74.71
C CYS A 129 30.88 11.25 73.30
N SER A 130 29.82 10.48 73.09
CA SER A 130 29.30 10.22 71.76
C SER A 130 27.85 10.65 71.60
N VAL A 131 27.52 11.19 70.44
CA VAL A 131 26.15 11.44 69.98
C VAL A 131 25.96 10.79 68.61
N ILE A 132 24.78 10.23 68.36
CA ILE A 132 24.41 9.67 67.07
C ILE A 132 23.39 10.60 66.43
N THR A 133 23.61 10.94 65.17
CA THR A 133 22.65 11.65 64.33
C THR A 133 22.62 11.01 62.95
N ASN A 134 21.68 11.41 62.10
CA ASN A 134 21.56 10.89 60.76
C ASN A 134 21.25 12.02 59.75
N TYR A 135 21.54 11.76 58.49
CA TYR A 135 21.12 12.58 57.36
C TYR A 135 20.53 11.68 56.28
N THR A 136 19.40 12.10 55.70
CA THR A 136 18.79 11.41 54.57
C THR A 136 19.13 12.15 53.29
N VAL A 137 19.93 11.51 52.44
CA VAL A 137 20.18 11.97 51.07
C VAL A 137 18.95 11.60 50.24
N ASN A 138 18.27 12.60 49.67
CA ASN A 138 17.14 12.41 48.77
C ASN A 138 17.62 12.30 47.31
N GLU A 139 16.79 11.78 46.42
CA GLU A 139 16.98 11.76 44.97
C GLU A 139 15.68 12.13 44.23
N PRO A 140 15.76 12.59 42.96
CA PRO A 140 14.60 12.79 42.11
C PRO A 140 13.89 11.47 41.77
N VAL A 141 12.61 11.55 41.41
CA VAL A 141 11.86 10.42 40.83
C VAL A 141 12.51 10.01 39.51
N ALA A 142 12.61 8.70 39.24
CA ALA A 142 13.16 8.17 37.99
C ALA A 142 12.42 8.71 36.75
N MET A 143 13.16 9.09 35.71
CA MET A 143 12.58 9.55 34.45
C MET A 143 11.96 8.37 33.70
N THR A 144 10.65 8.44 33.47
CA THR A 144 9.86 7.47 32.71
C THR A 144 9.45 8.09 31.37
N LEU A 145 9.70 7.35 30.27
CA LEU A 145 9.41 7.78 28.91
C LEU A 145 8.23 6.99 28.34
N THR A 146 7.20 7.68 27.86
CA THR A 146 5.99 7.09 27.29
C THR A 146 5.92 7.40 25.79
N PRO A 147 6.28 6.45 24.91
CA PRO A 147 6.30 6.68 23.47
C PRO A 147 4.90 6.67 22.85
N SER A 148 4.74 7.42 21.76
CA SER A 148 3.56 7.40 20.88
C SER A 148 3.98 7.67 19.44
N SER A 149 3.32 7.04 18.46
CA SER A 149 3.63 7.21 17.04
C SER A 149 2.38 7.17 16.15
N VAL A 150 2.54 7.74 14.96
CA VAL A 150 1.65 7.56 13.82
C VAL A 150 2.50 7.06 12.66
N ASP A 151 2.10 5.93 12.09
CA ASP A 151 2.81 5.31 10.96
C ASP A 151 2.77 6.20 9.71
N ALA A 152 3.81 6.09 8.89
CA ALA A 152 3.84 6.68 7.57
C ALA A 152 2.93 5.90 6.60
N THR A 153 2.42 6.55 5.56
CA THR A 153 1.54 5.93 4.56
C THR A 153 2.09 6.04 3.14
N CYS A 154 1.91 4.98 2.36
CA CYS A 154 2.26 4.91 0.95
C CYS A 154 3.75 5.21 0.65
N GLY A 155 4.65 4.99 1.62
CA GLY A 155 6.08 5.34 1.50
C GLY A 155 6.39 6.83 1.62
N ASN A 156 5.41 7.67 1.98
CA ASN A 156 5.60 9.11 2.14
C ASN A 156 6.21 9.46 3.50
N ALA A 157 6.80 10.66 3.60
CA ALA A 157 7.31 11.22 4.84
C ALA A 157 6.19 11.94 5.61
N ASN A 158 5.17 11.21 6.06
CA ASN A 158 4.03 11.74 6.81
C ASN A 158 3.80 11.05 8.17
N GLY A 159 4.73 10.19 8.59
CA GLY A 159 4.72 9.61 9.92
C GLY A 159 5.09 10.63 11.01
N SER A 160 4.84 10.26 12.26
CA SER A 160 5.23 11.07 13.43
C SER A 160 5.54 10.21 14.65
N ALA A 161 6.33 10.76 15.57
CA ALA A 161 6.61 10.16 16.86
C ALA A 161 6.65 11.23 17.95
N SER A 162 6.30 10.86 19.17
CA SER A 162 6.33 11.75 20.33
C SER A 162 6.69 10.98 21.60
N ILE A 163 7.28 11.69 22.56
CA ILE A 163 7.67 11.12 23.85
C ILE A 163 7.07 11.95 24.98
N GLY A 164 6.25 11.30 25.81
CA GLY A 164 5.82 11.84 27.10
C GLY A 164 6.89 11.58 28.15
N VAL A 165 7.13 12.56 29.04
CA VAL A 165 8.14 12.45 30.10
C VAL A 165 7.47 12.65 31.46
N ALA A 166 7.73 11.76 32.41
CA ALA A 166 7.35 11.88 33.81
C ALA A 166 8.56 11.57 34.72
N GLY A 167 8.63 12.18 35.91
CA GLY A 167 9.82 12.11 36.78
C GLY A 167 10.99 12.94 36.25
N GLY A 168 12.17 12.83 36.86
CA GLY A 168 13.32 13.70 36.59
C GLY A 168 13.10 15.15 37.02
N THR A 169 14.01 16.04 36.60
CA THR A 169 13.98 17.47 36.92
C THR A 169 13.75 18.33 35.68
N SER A 170 12.59 18.95 35.55
CA SER A 170 12.27 19.87 34.44
C SER A 170 13.15 21.13 34.43
N PRO A 171 13.47 21.74 33.27
CA PRO A 171 13.05 21.39 31.91
C PRO A 171 13.81 20.20 31.28
N TYR A 172 13.23 19.62 30.22
CA TYR A 172 13.84 18.53 29.45
C TYR A 172 14.34 19.01 28.08
N ALA A 173 15.51 18.51 27.68
CA ALA A 173 16.05 18.62 26.34
C ALA A 173 15.90 17.28 25.60
N TYR A 174 15.57 17.34 24.32
CA TYR A 174 15.38 16.16 23.46
C TYR A 174 16.45 16.14 22.39
N LEU A 175 16.94 14.96 22.05
CA LEU A 175 17.79 14.73 20.90
C LEU A 175 17.40 13.41 20.23
N TRP A 176 16.75 13.52 19.07
CA TRP A 176 16.39 12.37 18.25
C TRP A 176 17.50 12.03 17.27
N THR A 177 17.57 10.76 16.87
CA THR A 177 18.26 10.37 15.63
C THR A 177 17.75 11.21 14.46
N GLY A 178 18.66 11.81 13.70
CA GLY A 178 18.33 12.80 12.66
C GLY A 178 18.43 14.27 13.13
N GLY A 179 18.69 14.52 14.42
CA GLY A 179 19.01 15.85 14.95
C GLY A 179 17.80 16.69 15.38
N TYR A 180 16.61 16.11 15.48
CA TYR A 180 15.43 16.81 16.00
C TYR A 180 15.56 17.06 17.51
N THR A 181 15.05 18.20 18.00
CA THR A 181 15.26 18.66 19.38
C THR A 181 13.98 18.93 20.17
N THR A 182 12.83 18.54 19.64
CA THR A 182 11.50 18.73 20.25
C THR A 182 10.97 17.44 20.87
N SER A 183 9.93 17.53 21.70
CA SER A 183 9.28 16.34 22.30
C SER A 183 8.53 15.46 21.29
N SER A 184 8.29 15.98 20.08
CA SER A 184 7.70 15.26 18.96
C SER A 184 8.41 15.58 17.65
N ILE A 185 8.36 14.64 16.72
CA ILE A 185 8.82 14.74 15.34
C ILE A 185 7.66 14.39 14.40
N SER A 186 7.61 15.04 13.25
CA SER A 186 6.57 14.84 12.23
C SER A 186 7.15 14.98 10.83
N ASN A 187 6.39 14.55 9.83
CA ASN A 187 6.80 14.51 8.43
C ASN A 187 8.07 13.67 8.21
N VAL A 188 8.12 12.53 8.88
CA VAL A 188 9.24 11.59 8.80
C VAL A 188 8.83 10.32 8.07
N VAL A 189 9.78 9.69 7.40
CA VAL A 189 9.59 8.40 6.75
C VAL A 189 9.55 7.28 7.79
N ALA A 190 9.03 6.11 7.40
CA ALA A 190 9.12 4.91 8.20
C ALA A 190 10.57 4.58 8.57
N GLY A 191 10.79 4.16 9.80
CA GLY A 191 12.11 3.92 10.37
C GLY A 191 12.10 3.89 11.90
N ALA A 192 13.24 3.53 12.47
CA ALA A 192 13.46 3.55 13.92
C ALA A 192 14.05 4.91 14.33
N TYR A 193 13.39 5.61 15.25
CA TYR A 193 13.80 6.89 15.79
C TYR A 193 14.13 6.76 17.27
N THR A 194 15.39 6.96 17.64
CA THR A 194 15.84 6.93 19.04
C THR A 194 15.91 8.34 19.58
N VAL A 195 15.24 8.61 20.69
CA VAL A 195 15.32 9.87 21.43
C VAL A 195 16.15 9.69 22.70
N THR A 196 17.07 10.61 22.93
CA THR A 196 17.70 10.84 24.24
C THR A 196 17.04 12.05 24.87
N VAL A 197 16.44 11.86 26.04
CA VAL A 197 15.86 12.93 26.86
C VAL A 197 16.82 13.22 28.00
N THR A 198 17.21 14.49 28.14
CA THR A 198 18.10 14.96 29.21
C THR A 198 17.34 15.95 30.09
N ASP A 199 17.37 15.77 31.41
CA ASP A 199 16.74 16.69 32.34
C ASP A 199 17.66 17.87 32.74
N ALA A 200 17.16 18.79 33.57
CA ALA A 200 17.89 19.98 33.99
C ALA A 200 19.15 19.68 34.82
N ASN A 201 19.22 18.49 35.42
CA ASN A 201 20.39 18.04 36.20
C ASN A 201 21.38 17.24 35.34
N GLY A 202 21.12 17.07 34.04
CA GLY A 202 21.95 16.31 33.12
C GLY A 202 21.69 14.81 33.12
N CYS A 203 20.60 14.35 33.74
CA CYS A 203 20.24 12.94 33.77
C CYS A 203 19.58 12.53 32.46
N THR A 204 20.01 11.41 31.86
CA THR A 204 19.56 10.99 30.54
C THR A 204 18.74 9.69 30.57
N SER A 205 17.65 9.64 29.81
CA SER A 205 16.94 8.41 29.46
C SER A 205 16.76 8.32 27.95
N THR A 206 16.77 7.10 27.41
CA THR A 206 16.63 6.86 25.97
C THR A 206 15.43 5.97 25.66
N ASN A 207 14.74 6.23 24.55
CA ASN A 207 13.69 5.37 24.03
C ASN A 207 13.79 5.28 22.49
N THR A 208 13.42 4.14 21.90
CA THR A 208 13.38 3.96 20.45
C THR A 208 11.95 3.68 20.02
N ILE A 209 11.46 4.48 19.06
CA ILE A 209 10.12 4.38 18.50
C ILE A 209 10.24 3.95 17.04
N ASN A 210 9.52 2.89 16.67
CA ASN A 210 9.44 2.43 15.28
C ASN A 210 8.20 3.05 14.62
N ILE A 211 8.43 3.79 13.54
CA ILE A 211 7.37 4.27 12.64
C ILE A 211 7.31 3.27 11.49
N ASN A 212 6.18 2.58 11.32
CA ASN A 212 6.00 1.64 10.22
C ASN A 212 5.54 2.37 8.95
N ASN A 213 5.48 1.63 7.85
CA ASN A 213 4.90 2.10 6.60
C ASN A 213 3.67 1.27 6.26
N THR A 214 2.50 1.91 6.19
CA THR A 214 1.32 1.28 5.58
C THR A 214 1.50 1.27 4.07
N ILE A 215 1.65 0.06 3.51
CA ILE A 215 1.94 -0.15 2.09
C ILE A 215 0.72 0.24 1.26
N ALA A 216 0.94 0.83 0.07
CA ALA A 216 -0.12 1.09 -0.90
C ALA A 216 -0.83 -0.20 -1.35
N PRO A 217 -2.08 -0.12 -1.86
CA PRO A 217 -2.71 -1.28 -2.48
C PRO A 217 -1.91 -1.75 -3.71
N SER A 218 -2.20 -2.95 -4.17
CA SER A 218 -1.79 -3.45 -5.49
C SER A 218 -3.02 -3.57 -6.38
N ALA A 219 -2.86 -3.29 -7.68
CA ALA A 219 -3.92 -3.36 -8.67
C ALA A 219 -3.48 -4.29 -9.81
N ASN A 220 -4.28 -5.31 -10.13
CA ASN A 220 -3.99 -6.26 -11.19
C ASN A 220 -5.24 -6.52 -12.03
N ILE A 221 -5.11 -6.56 -13.35
CA ILE A 221 -6.22 -6.96 -14.23
C ILE A 221 -6.38 -8.47 -14.14
N SER A 222 -7.50 -8.92 -13.58
CA SER A 222 -7.80 -10.35 -13.36
C SER A 222 -8.43 -11.01 -14.58
N SER A 223 -9.17 -10.26 -15.39
CA SER A 223 -9.75 -10.73 -16.65
C SER A 223 -10.01 -9.56 -17.60
N SER A 224 -10.05 -9.86 -18.90
CA SER A 224 -10.46 -8.89 -19.93
C SER A 224 -11.01 -9.61 -21.16
N SER A 225 -11.80 -8.90 -21.97
CA SER A 225 -12.30 -9.36 -23.26
C SER A 225 -12.10 -8.29 -24.34
N ASN A 226 -11.62 -8.71 -25.50
CA ASN A 226 -11.47 -7.86 -26.69
C ASN A 226 -12.84 -7.51 -27.30
N ILE A 227 -12.83 -6.52 -28.20
CA ILE A 227 -14.01 -6.08 -28.94
C ILE A 227 -14.39 -7.14 -29.99
N THR A 228 -15.70 -7.36 -30.17
CA THR A 228 -16.19 -8.44 -31.06
C THR A 228 -16.16 -8.07 -32.54
N CYS A 229 -16.50 -6.82 -32.88
CA CYS A 229 -16.52 -6.31 -34.26
C CYS A 229 -15.78 -4.99 -34.36
N ASN A 230 -15.13 -4.76 -35.49
CA ASN A 230 -14.46 -3.50 -35.77
C ASN A 230 -15.41 -2.30 -35.57
N GLY A 231 -14.95 -1.28 -34.84
CA GLY A 231 -15.70 -0.07 -34.53
C GLY A 231 -16.70 -0.17 -33.37
N LEU A 232 -16.85 -1.34 -32.72
CA LEU A 232 -17.66 -1.45 -31.50
C LEU A 232 -16.85 -1.07 -30.25
N CYS A 233 -17.57 -0.76 -29.18
CA CYS A 233 -17.00 -0.54 -27.84
C CYS A 233 -17.67 -1.49 -26.86
N ASN A 234 -17.43 -2.79 -26.98
CA ASN A 234 -17.98 -3.82 -26.09
C ASN A 234 -16.91 -4.64 -25.39
N GLY A 235 -15.66 -4.16 -25.37
CA GLY A 235 -14.61 -4.74 -24.55
C GLY A 235 -14.93 -4.63 -23.06
N THR A 236 -14.32 -5.51 -22.27
CA THR A 236 -14.46 -5.52 -20.81
C THR A 236 -13.13 -5.73 -20.12
N ALA A 237 -13.00 -5.24 -18.89
CA ALA A 237 -11.85 -5.49 -18.04
C ALA A 237 -12.29 -5.55 -16.57
N THR A 238 -11.71 -6.47 -15.79
CA THR A 238 -11.93 -6.57 -14.35
C THR A 238 -10.61 -6.40 -13.62
N VAL A 239 -10.61 -5.55 -12.60
CA VAL A 239 -9.46 -5.32 -11.71
C VAL A 239 -9.67 -6.03 -10.38
N LEU A 240 -8.58 -6.57 -9.84
CA LEU A 240 -8.47 -7.10 -8.50
C LEU A 240 -7.51 -6.23 -7.69
N ALA A 241 -8.01 -5.67 -6.60
CA ALA A 241 -7.22 -4.92 -5.62
C ALA A 241 -6.84 -5.81 -4.43
N ALA A 242 -5.60 -5.72 -3.95
CA ALA A 242 -5.12 -6.45 -2.78
C ALA A 242 -4.07 -5.64 -1.99
N GLY A 243 -3.95 -5.89 -0.68
CA GLY A 243 -3.08 -5.09 0.21
C GLY A 243 -3.61 -3.67 0.45
N GLY A 244 -2.86 -2.83 1.15
CA GLY A 244 -3.35 -1.50 1.56
C GLY A 244 -4.50 -1.55 2.57
N THR A 245 -5.22 -0.44 2.70
CA THR A 245 -6.29 -0.28 3.70
C THR A 245 -7.68 -0.20 3.07
N SER A 246 -8.53 -1.20 3.29
CA SER A 246 -9.91 -1.20 2.80
C SER A 246 -10.78 -0.11 3.46
N PRO A 247 -11.83 0.40 2.80
CA PRO A 247 -12.32 0.05 1.46
C PRO A 247 -11.50 0.66 0.31
N TYR A 248 -11.64 0.08 -0.89
CA TYR A 248 -11.04 0.60 -2.12
C TYR A 248 -12.06 1.35 -2.98
N THR A 249 -11.58 2.35 -3.71
CA THR A 249 -12.30 3.04 -4.77
C THR A 249 -11.59 2.84 -6.11
N TYR A 250 -12.34 2.83 -7.21
CA TYR A 250 -11.84 2.58 -8.55
C TYR A 250 -12.13 3.78 -9.44
N LEU A 251 -11.19 4.10 -10.34
CA LEU A 251 -11.37 5.10 -11.38
C LEU A 251 -10.73 4.58 -12.66
N TRP A 252 -11.58 4.18 -13.61
CA TRP A 252 -11.17 3.80 -14.95
C TRP A 252 -10.95 5.04 -15.81
N SER A 253 -10.00 4.98 -16.75
CA SER A 253 -9.74 6.07 -17.71
C SER A 253 -10.93 6.37 -18.62
N THR A 254 -11.90 5.46 -18.70
CA THR A 254 -13.20 5.60 -19.38
C THR A 254 -14.26 6.29 -18.52
N GLY A 255 -14.00 6.51 -17.22
CA GLY A 255 -14.92 7.15 -16.27
C GLY A 255 -15.65 6.19 -15.33
N GLY A 256 -15.49 4.87 -15.49
CA GLY A 256 -16.07 3.87 -14.61
C GLY A 256 -15.50 3.87 -13.19
N ASN A 257 -16.29 3.36 -12.23
CA ASN A 257 -15.95 3.35 -10.80
C ASN A 257 -16.13 1.99 -10.10
N GLY A 258 -16.43 0.93 -10.85
CA GLY A 258 -16.56 -0.44 -10.36
C GLY A 258 -15.28 -1.26 -10.47
N THR A 259 -15.33 -2.49 -9.94
CA THR A 259 -14.26 -3.50 -10.14
C THR A 259 -14.21 -4.02 -11.57
N THR A 260 -15.32 -3.95 -12.31
CA THR A 260 -15.42 -4.34 -13.71
C THR A 260 -15.87 -3.14 -14.53
N GLU A 261 -15.16 -2.89 -15.62
CA GLU A 261 -15.51 -1.91 -16.62
C GLU A 261 -15.95 -2.60 -17.90
N SER A 262 -17.00 -2.07 -18.53
CA SER A 262 -17.56 -2.55 -19.78
C SER A 262 -17.79 -1.38 -20.72
N GLY A 263 -18.04 -1.66 -21.99
CA GLY A 263 -18.20 -0.59 -22.97
C GLY A 263 -16.87 -0.02 -23.47
N ILE A 264 -15.78 -0.77 -23.32
CA ILE A 264 -14.43 -0.30 -23.64
C ILE A 264 -14.21 -0.36 -25.15
N CYS A 265 -13.82 0.77 -25.75
CA CYS A 265 -13.34 0.88 -27.12
C CYS A 265 -11.88 0.42 -27.25
N SER A 266 -11.37 0.27 -28.48
CA SER A 266 -10.02 -0.24 -28.68
C SER A 266 -8.97 0.73 -28.15
N GLY A 267 -7.90 0.17 -27.59
CA GLY A 267 -6.80 0.92 -27.01
C GLY A 267 -6.48 0.52 -25.58
N ASN A 268 -5.56 1.28 -24.98
CA ASN A 268 -5.12 1.06 -23.62
C ASN A 268 -6.06 1.74 -22.62
N VAL A 269 -6.64 0.97 -21.72
CA VAL A 269 -7.46 1.44 -20.60
C VAL A 269 -6.72 1.22 -19.29
N THR A 270 -6.65 2.27 -18.48
CA THR A 270 -6.00 2.27 -17.16
C THR A 270 -7.06 2.35 -16.07
N VAL A 271 -6.85 1.64 -14.97
CA VAL A 271 -7.62 1.80 -13.73
C VAL A 271 -6.70 2.25 -12.62
N THR A 272 -7.16 3.26 -11.87
CA THR A 272 -6.55 3.69 -10.62
C THR A 272 -7.38 3.15 -9.47
N VAL A 273 -6.72 2.48 -8.53
CA VAL A 273 -7.28 1.96 -7.29
C VAL A 273 -6.76 2.84 -6.16
N THR A 274 -7.67 3.41 -5.37
CA THR A 274 -7.33 4.25 -4.21
C THR A 274 -7.88 3.60 -2.95
N ASP A 275 -7.05 3.42 -1.93
CA ASP A 275 -7.44 2.84 -0.64
C ASP A 275 -7.97 3.91 0.34
N ALA A 276 -8.38 3.50 1.54
CA ALA A 276 -8.95 4.38 2.56
C ALA A 276 -7.97 5.40 3.15
N LEU A 277 -6.66 5.20 2.95
CA LEU A 277 -5.60 6.12 3.35
C LEU A 277 -5.14 7.02 2.18
N ASN A 278 -5.87 6.98 1.06
CA ASN A 278 -5.56 7.68 -0.18
C ASN A 278 -4.26 7.21 -0.86
N CYS A 279 -3.79 5.99 -0.55
CA CYS A 279 -2.73 5.37 -1.30
C CYS A 279 -3.27 4.89 -2.66
N ILE A 280 -2.51 5.17 -3.72
CA ILE A 280 -2.92 4.85 -5.09
C ILE A 280 -2.06 3.74 -5.68
N ALA A 281 -2.69 2.88 -6.47
CA ALA A 281 -2.04 1.97 -7.40
C ALA A 281 -2.77 1.98 -8.73
N SER A 282 -2.05 1.77 -9.83
CA SER A 282 -2.66 1.72 -11.15
C SER A 282 -2.18 0.52 -11.94
N THR A 283 -3.02 0.07 -12.85
CA THR A 283 -2.71 -0.98 -13.82
C THR A 283 -3.48 -0.71 -15.10
N SER A 284 -3.07 -1.34 -16.19
CA SER A 284 -3.62 -1.06 -17.51
C SER A 284 -3.75 -2.32 -18.36
N VAL A 285 -4.71 -2.33 -19.26
CA VAL A 285 -4.93 -3.41 -20.24
C VAL A 285 -5.17 -2.82 -21.62
N ASN A 286 -4.58 -3.45 -22.63
CA ASN A 286 -4.83 -3.10 -24.03
C ASN A 286 -5.97 -3.94 -24.60
N ILE A 287 -7.10 -3.32 -24.88
CA ILE A 287 -8.24 -3.92 -25.57
C ILE A 287 -8.04 -3.78 -27.08
N THR A 288 -8.10 -4.89 -27.80
CA THR A 288 -7.95 -4.92 -29.26
C THR A 288 -9.29 -5.14 -29.94
N GLU A 289 -9.38 -4.79 -31.22
CA GLU A 289 -10.51 -5.07 -32.09
C GLU A 289 -10.04 -5.82 -33.34
N PRO A 290 -10.90 -6.65 -33.98
CA PRO A 290 -10.54 -7.30 -35.24
C PRO A 290 -10.41 -6.29 -36.37
N THR A 291 -9.70 -6.67 -37.43
CA THR A 291 -9.68 -5.92 -38.70
C THR A 291 -11.09 -5.84 -39.28
N VAL A 292 -11.42 -4.74 -39.95
CA VAL A 292 -12.73 -4.56 -40.60
C VAL A 292 -13.07 -5.71 -41.54
N LEU A 293 -14.29 -6.24 -41.45
CA LEU A 293 -14.79 -7.28 -42.35
C LEU A 293 -15.13 -6.63 -43.69
N ILE A 294 -14.49 -7.09 -44.76
CA ILE A 294 -14.70 -6.63 -46.13
C ILE A 294 -15.14 -7.82 -46.97
N SER A 295 -16.24 -7.67 -47.69
CA SER A 295 -16.64 -8.58 -48.77
C SER A 295 -16.48 -7.87 -50.11
N SER A 296 -16.11 -8.64 -51.15
CA SER A 296 -16.05 -8.14 -52.53
C SER A 296 -16.29 -9.27 -53.54
N ILE A 297 -16.97 -8.98 -54.64
CA ILE A 297 -17.21 -9.96 -55.70
C ILE A 297 -15.91 -10.18 -56.48
N SER A 298 -15.40 -11.41 -56.47
CA SER A 298 -14.12 -11.76 -57.11
C SER A 298 -14.27 -12.24 -58.55
N SER A 299 -15.41 -12.84 -58.89
CA SER A 299 -15.71 -13.28 -60.26
C SER A 299 -17.21 -13.44 -60.50
N GLN A 300 -17.63 -13.32 -61.76
CA GLN A 300 -19.00 -13.58 -62.19
C GLN A 300 -19.07 -14.22 -63.58
N ILE A 301 -20.18 -14.92 -63.86
CA ILE A 301 -20.55 -15.45 -65.16
C ILE A 301 -21.97 -14.96 -65.48
N ASN A 302 -22.14 -14.31 -66.62
CA ASN A 302 -23.45 -13.87 -67.12
C ASN A 302 -24.19 -15.02 -67.82
N ILE A 303 -25.51 -14.88 -67.95
CA ILE A 303 -26.35 -15.92 -68.52
C ILE A 303 -26.11 -16.03 -70.03
N SER A 304 -26.09 -17.25 -70.55
CA SER A 304 -25.78 -17.52 -71.96
C SER A 304 -26.97 -17.35 -72.90
N CYS A 305 -28.20 -17.60 -72.44
CA CYS A 305 -29.43 -17.46 -73.22
C CYS A 305 -30.46 -16.58 -72.52
N ASN A 306 -31.23 -15.80 -73.28
CA ASN A 306 -32.35 -15.05 -72.71
C ASN A 306 -33.34 -16.01 -71.98
N GLY A 307 -33.74 -15.65 -70.76
CA GLY A 307 -34.55 -16.47 -69.87
C GLY A 307 -33.81 -17.63 -69.19
N GLY A 308 -32.50 -17.76 -69.42
CA GLY A 308 -31.67 -18.78 -68.80
C GLY A 308 -31.35 -18.50 -67.33
N ASN A 309 -30.70 -19.46 -66.69
CA ASN A 309 -30.32 -19.37 -65.28
C ASN A 309 -28.90 -19.87 -65.02
N ASN A 310 -28.02 -19.92 -66.02
CA ASN A 310 -26.66 -20.44 -65.85
C ASN A 310 -25.64 -19.40 -65.35
N GLY A 311 -26.11 -18.27 -64.80
CA GLY A 311 -25.25 -17.27 -64.19
C GLY A 311 -24.63 -17.76 -62.87
N SER A 312 -23.51 -17.17 -62.49
CA SER A 312 -22.85 -17.44 -61.21
C SER A 312 -22.07 -16.24 -60.69
N ALA A 313 -21.87 -16.16 -59.38
CA ALA A 313 -21.00 -15.16 -58.77
C ALA A 313 -20.24 -15.75 -57.57
N THR A 314 -19.00 -15.33 -57.39
CA THR A 314 -18.15 -15.73 -56.26
C THR A 314 -17.75 -14.49 -55.46
N VAL A 315 -17.86 -14.57 -54.14
CA VAL A 315 -17.39 -13.54 -53.20
C VAL A 315 -16.05 -13.93 -52.60
N SER A 316 -15.19 -12.94 -52.42
CA SER A 316 -13.97 -13.00 -51.63
C SER A 316 -14.12 -12.15 -50.36
N VAL A 317 -13.53 -12.62 -49.27
CA VAL A 317 -13.67 -12.02 -47.93
C VAL A 317 -12.29 -11.77 -47.37
N SER A 318 -12.12 -10.61 -46.72
CA SER A 318 -10.91 -10.27 -45.96
C SER A 318 -11.27 -9.58 -44.65
N GLY A 319 -10.42 -9.74 -43.63
CA GLY A 319 -10.65 -9.18 -42.30
C GLY A 319 -11.75 -9.90 -41.49
N GLY A 320 -12.30 -9.26 -40.46
CA GLY A 320 -13.20 -9.90 -39.50
C GLY A 320 -12.58 -11.10 -38.76
N THR A 321 -13.42 -11.96 -38.19
CA THR A 321 -13.02 -13.14 -37.42
C THR A 321 -13.51 -14.42 -38.09
N THR A 322 -12.61 -15.30 -38.50
CA THR A 322 -12.97 -16.61 -39.09
C THR A 322 -13.68 -17.52 -38.08
N ILE A 323 -14.59 -18.41 -38.48
CA ILE A 323 -15.06 -18.75 -39.84
C ILE A 323 -16.19 -17.83 -40.35
N TYR A 324 -16.33 -17.71 -41.68
CA TYR A 324 -17.40 -16.93 -42.31
C TYR A 324 -18.58 -17.81 -42.75
N THR A 325 -19.77 -17.22 -42.72
CA THR A 325 -21.01 -17.75 -43.30
C THR A 325 -21.52 -16.81 -44.39
N TYR A 326 -22.24 -17.37 -45.36
CA TYR A 326 -22.74 -16.64 -46.53
C TYR A 326 -24.25 -16.78 -46.60
N LEU A 327 -24.92 -15.72 -47.05
CA LEU A 327 -26.34 -15.74 -47.36
C LEU A 327 -26.59 -14.87 -48.58
N TRP A 328 -26.93 -15.51 -49.69
CA TRP A 328 -27.36 -14.81 -50.90
C TRP A 328 -28.85 -14.44 -50.79
N ASN A 329 -29.26 -13.39 -51.51
CA ASN A 329 -30.62 -12.88 -51.50
C ASN A 329 -31.56 -13.64 -52.46
N ASP A 330 -31.35 -14.94 -52.63
CA ASP A 330 -32.14 -15.79 -53.50
C ASP A 330 -33.46 -16.27 -52.88
N PRO A 331 -34.50 -16.52 -53.73
CA PRO A 331 -35.72 -17.13 -53.25
C PRO A 331 -35.41 -18.47 -52.59
N ALA A 332 -36.12 -18.77 -51.50
CA ALA A 332 -35.81 -19.94 -50.68
C ALA A 332 -35.83 -21.26 -51.49
N PRO A 333 -34.85 -22.16 -51.27
CA PRO A 333 -33.77 -22.07 -50.27
C PRO A 333 -32.62 -21.17 -50.73
N ALA A 334 -32.22 -20.24 -49.87
CA ALA A 334 -31.11 -19.34 -50.16
C ALA A 334 -29.76 -20.07 -50.19
N GLN A 335 -28.87 -19.66 -51.09
CA GLN A 335 -27.52 -20.21 -51.20
C GLN A 335 -26.63 -19.70 -50.07
N THR A 336 -25.84 -20.59 -49.49
CA THR A 336 -25.04 -20.34 -48.27
C THR A 336 -23.54 -20.57 -48.42
N THR A 337 -23.05 -20.62 -49.66
CA THR A 337 -21.62 -20.78 -49.95
C THR A 337 -21.03 -19.51 -50.57
N ALA A 338 -19.70 -19.43 -50.61
CA ALA A 338 -18.99 -18.31 -51.24
C ALA A 338 -19.29 -18.16 -52.74
N THR A 339 -19.76 -19.22 -53.41
CA THR A 339 -20.18 -19.16 -54.81
C THR A 339 -21.67 -19.43 -54.93
N ALA A 340 -22.41 -18.48 -55.49
CA ALA A 340 -23.78 -18.72 -55.93
C ALA A 340 -23.78 -19.12 -57.41
N THR A 341 -24.55 -20.15 -57.71
CA THR A 341 -24.75 -20.68 -59.07
C THR A 341 -26.23 -20.67 -59.42
N THR A 342 -26.55 -21.02 -60.65
CA THR A 342 -27.93 -21.09 -61.16
C THR A 342 -28.69 -19.75 -61.10
N LEU A 343 -27.96 -18.64 -61.23
CA LEU A 343 -28.51 -17.29 -61.11
C LEU A 343 -29.22 -16.84 -62.39
N THR A 344 -30.41 -16.24 -62.23
CA THR A 344 -31.14 -15.52 -63.30
C THR A 344 -30.67 -14.08 -63.43
N ALA A 345 -31.09 -13.39 -64.49
CA ALA A 345 -30.70 -12.01 -64.72
C ALA A 345 -31.28 -11.13 -63.61
N GLY A 346 -30.44 -10.25 -63.05
CA GLY A 346 -30.82 -9.45 -61.89
C GLY A 346 -29.63 -9.06 -61.02
N THR A 347 -29.95 -8.41 -59.91
CA THR A 347 -28.95 -8.02 -58.89
C THR A 347 -28.96 -9.01 -57.74
N TRP A 348 -27.81 -9.60 -57.48
CA TRP A 348 -27.60 -10.57 -56.41
C TRP A 348 -26.70 -9.96 -55.35
N THR A 349 -27.13 -10.05 -54.10
CA THR A 349 -26.41 -9.52 -52.93
C THR A 349 -26.10 -10.67 -52.00
N VAL A 350 -24.84 -10.77 -51.60
CA VAL A 350 -24.39 -11.69 -50.55
C VAL A 350 -24.19 -10.92 -49.25
N THR A 351 -24.72 -11.46 -48.17
CA THR A 351 -24.37 -11.07 -46.80
C THR A 351 -23.36 -12.07 -46.27
N VAL A 352 -22.17 -11.58 -45.92
CA VAL A 352 -21.13 -12.37 -45.27
C VAL A 352 -21.17 -12.05 -43.78
N THR A 353 -21.26 -13.07 -42.94
CA THR A 353 -21.24 -12.94 -41.47
C THR A 353 -20.06 -13.70 -40.91
N ASP A 354 -19.25 -13.04 -40.09
CA ASP A 354 -18.10 -13.65 -39.43
C ASP A 354 -18.48 -14.41 -38.13
N ALA A 355 -17.51 -15.03 -37.46
CA ALA A 355 -17.74 -15.85 -36.27
C ALA A 355 -18.25 -15.06 -35.05
N ASN A 356 -18.01 -13.74 -35.02
CA ASN A 356 -18.49 -12.83 -33.98
C ASN A 356 -19.83 -12.16 -34.34
N GLY A 357 -20.40 -12.51 -35.50
CA GLY A 357 -21.67 -11.95 -35.98
C GLY A 357 -21.54 -10.63 -36.73
N CYS A 358 -20.32 -10.19 -37.07
CA CYS A 358 -20.10 -8.98 -37.85
C CYS A 358 -20.48 -9.22 -39.31
N THR A 359 -21.14 -8.27 -39.96
CA THR A 359 -21.66 -8.47 -41.33
C THR A 359 -21.05 -7.50 -42.34
N ALA A 360 -20.86 -7.97 -43.57
CA ALA A 360 -20.48 -7.18 -44.73
C ALA A 360 -21.27 -7.64 -45.95
N THR A 361 -21.70 -6.70 -46.81
CA THR A 361 -22.50 -7.02 -48.00
C THR A 361 -21.76 -6.62 -49.28
N SER A 362 -22.01 -7.41 -50.33
CA SER A 362 -21.53 -7.13 -51.68
C SER A 362 -22.61 -7.50 -52.69
N SER A 363 -22.73 -6.73 -53.76
CA SER A 363 -23.71 -6.97 -54.81
C SER A 363 -23.06 -7.10 -56.19
N VAL A 364 -23.74 -7.85 -57.06
CA VAL A 364 -23.34 -8.11 -58.45
C VAL A 364 -24.56 -8.08 -59.34
N VAL A 365 -24.40 -7.61 -60.59
CA VAL A 365 -25.45 -7.69 -61.61
C VAL A 365 -25.10 -8.81 -62.59
N ILE A 366 -25.99 -9.80 -62.68
CA ILE A 366 -25.94 -10.86 -63.68
C ILE A 366 -26.81 -10.41 -64.85
N THR A 367 -26.20 -10.31 -66.04
CA THR A 367 -26.90 -9.92 -67.27
C THR A 367 -27.25 -11.13 -68.11
N GLU A 368 -28.20 -10.97 -69.02
CA GLU A 368 -28.54 -11.94 -70.07
C GLU A 368 -28.51 -11.26 -71.45
N PRO A 369 -28.29 -12.00 -72.54
CA PRO A 369 -28.40 -11.44 -73.89
C PRO A 369 -29.87 -11.15 -74.24
N THR A 370 -30.07 -10.33 -75.26
CA THR A 370 -31.37 -10.18 -75.92
C THR A 370 -31.85 -11.52 -76.50
N ILE A 371 -33.16 -11.74 -76.61
CA ILE A 371 -33.73 -12.95 -77.21
C ILE A 371 -33.23 -13.18 -78.64
N VAL A 372 -32.89 -14.43 -79.00
CA VAL A 372 -32.59 -14.78 -80.40
C VAL A 372 -33.88 -14.63 -81.22
N THR A 373 -33.77 -14.02 -82.39
CA THR A 373 -34.88 -13.82 -83.32
C THR A 373 -34.52 -14.36 -84.68
N ALA A 374 -35.52 -14.93 -85.36
CA ALA A 374 -35.44 -15.39 -86.73
C ALA A 374 -36.64 -14.79 -87.48
N SER A 375 -36.38 -14.13 -88.61
CA SER A 375 -37.44 -13.52 -89.43
C SER A 375 -37.16 -13.75 -90.92
N ILE A 376 -38.17 -14.20 -91.65
CA ILE A 376 -38.08 -14.37 -93.10
C ILE A 376 -38.12 -12.99 -93.75
N THR A 377 -37.06 -12.63 -94.47
CA THR A 377 -36.89 -11.29 -95.07
C THR A 377 -37.15 -11.27 -96.57
N ALA A 378 -37.00 -12.40 -97.24
CA ALA A 378 -37.30 -12.56 -98.66
C ALA A 378 -37.72 -14.00 -98.97
N GLN A 379 -38.64 -14.16 -99.91
CA GLN A 379 -39.02 -15.47 -100.47
C GLN A 379 -39.36 -15.37 -101.95
N THR A 380 -39.22 -16.49 -102.67
CA THR A 380 -39.76 -16.68 -104.03
C THR A 380 -40.49 -18.01 -104.10
N ASN A 381 -41.73 -18.00 -104.57
CA ASN A 381 -42.54 -19.22 -104.73
C ASN A 381 -42.10 -20.03 -105.95
N VAL A 382 -42.51 -21.30 -106.01
CA VAL A 382 -42.23 -22.16 -107.17
C VAL A 382 -42.92 -21.61 -108.44
N SER A 383 -42.24 -21.69 -109.58
CA SER A 383 -42.77 -21.12 -110.83
C SER A 383 -43.83 -21.99 -111.53
N CYS A 384 -43.95 -23.26 -111.14
CA CYS A 384 -44.91 -24.21 -111.69
C CYS A 384 -45.24 -25.33 -110.69
N ASN A 385 -46.37 -26.02 -110.89
CA ASN A 385 -46.78 -27.16 -110.05
C ASN A 385 -45.73 -28.30 -110.16
N GLY A 386 -45.23 -28.78 -109.02
CA GLY A 386 -44.14 -29.75 -108.93
C GLY A 386 -42.73 -29.17 -109.07
N GLY A 387 -42.59 -27.84 -109.21
CA GLY A 387 -41.28 -27.18 -109.24
C GLY A 387 -40.55 -27.21 -107.91
N ALA A 388 -39.22 -27.13 -107.96
CA ALA A 388 -38.32 -27.06 -106.81
C ALA A 388 -37.36 -25.87 -106.97
N ASN A 389 -37.88 -24.69 -107.32
CA ASN A 389 -37.09 -23.48 -107.54
C ASN A 389 -37.47 -22.34 -106.57
N GLY A 390 -38.18 -22.64 -105.50
CA GLY A 390 -38.46 -21.68 -104.44
C GLY A 390 -37.21 -21.31 -103.64
N THR A 391 -37.21 -20.13 -103.06
CA THR A 391 -36.13 -19.65 -102.17
C THR A 391 -36.71 -18.96 -100.95
N ALA A 392 -35.99 -19.01 -99.83
CA ALA A 392 -36.31 -18.28 -98.62
C ALA A 392 -35.03 -17.78 -97.95
N THR A 393 -35.01 -16.52 -97.51
CA THR A 393 -33.89 -15.93 -96.77
C THR A 393 -34.34 -15.50 -95.39
N VAL A 394 -33.61 -15.93 -94.36
CA VAL A 394 -33.85 -15.56 -92.97
C VAL A 394 -32.82 -14.54 -92.49
N ALA A 395 -33.27 -13.53 -91.74
CA ALA A 395 -32.40 -12.68 -90.94
C ALA A 395 -32.43 -13.16 -89.48
N ALA A 396 -31.24 -13.30 -88.89
CA ALA A 396 -31.05 -13.59 -87.49
C ALA A 396 -30.71 -12.30 -86.72
N GLY A 397 -31.21 -12.14 -85.50
CA GLY A 397 -30.89 -11.02 -84.62
C GLY A 397 -30.98 -11.40 -83.15
N GLY A 398 -30.45 -10.56 -82.25
CA GLY A 398 -30.39 -10.84 -80.82
C GLY A 398 -29.44 -11.98 -80.46
N GLY A 399 -29.53 -12.55 -79.25
CA GLY A 399 -28.60 -13.58 -78.77
C GLY A 399 -27.11 -13.20 -78.85
N THR A 400 -26.25 -14.19 -79.05
CA THR A 400 -24.80 -14.06 -79.19
C THR A 400 -24.32 -14.54 -80.55
N SER A 401 -23.75 -13.63 -81.35
CA SER A 401 -23.12 -13.95 -82.65
C SER A 401 -21.86 -14.82 -82.47
N PRO A 402 -21.51 -15.70 -83.43
CA PRO A 402 -22.15 -15.98 -84.74
C PRO A 402 -23.39 -16.88 -84.68
N TYR A 403 -24.19 -16.89 -85.76
CA TYR A 403 -25.37 -17.76 -85.91
C TYR A 403 -25.12 -18.92 -86.89
N THR A 404 -25.82 -20.03 -86.65
CA THR A 404 -25.94 -21.18 -87.54
C THR A 404 -27.39 -21.40 -87.93
N TYR A 405 -27.62 -22.01 -89.09
CA TYR A 405 -28.94 -22.21 -89.66
C TYR A 405 -29.17 -23.69 -89.92
N LEU A 406 -30.39 -24.16 -89.73
CA LEU A 406 -30.81 -25.51 -90.11
C LEU A 406 -32.25 -25.45 -90.64
N TRP A 407 -32.40 -25.68 -91.93
CA TRP A 407 -33.72 -25.80 -92.56
C TRP A 407 -34.26 -27.22 -92.37
N ASN A 408 -35.59 -27.37 -92.35
CA ASN A 408 -36.27 -28.66 -92.21
C ASN A 408 -36.45 -29.41 -93.56
N ASP A 409 -35.57 -29.17 -94.53
CA ASP A 409 -35.59 -29.84 -95.81
C ASP A 409 -35.13 -31.32 -95.73
N PRO A 410 -35.64 -32.20 -96.61
CA PRO A 410 -35.20 -33.59 -96.67
C PRO A 410 -33.67 -33.67 -96.87
N ALA A 411 -33.04 -34.64 -96.22
CA ALA A 411 -31.58 -34.72 -96.18
C ALA A 411 -30.92 -34.71 -97.58
N PRO A 412 -29.83 -33.93 -97.78
CA PRO A 412 -29.15 -33.10 -96.78
C PRO A 412 -29.85 -31.75 -96.55
N ALA A 413 -30.10 -31.44 -95.26
CA ALA A 413 -30.70 -30.17 -94.87
C ALA A 413 -29.76 -28.98 -95.15
N GLN A 414 -30.33 -27.85 -95.57
CA GLN A 414 -29.60 -26.63 -95.83
C GLN A 414 -29.20 -25.90 -94.55
N THR A 415 -28.00 -25.32 -94.53
CA THR A 415 -27.39 -24.72 -93.33
C THR A 415 -26.95 -23.26 -93.49
N THR A 416 -27.42 -22.57 -94.53
CA THR A 416 -27.14 -21.15 -94.76
C THR A 416 -28.36 -20.28 -94.50
N ALA A 417 -28.16 -18.96 -94.38
CA ALA A 417 -29.23 -17.99 -94.20
C ALA A 417 -30.24 -17.99 -95.37
N THR A 418 -29.85 -18.46 -96.55
CA THR A 418 -30.74 -18.58 -97.71
C THR A 418 -30.89 -20.05 -98.11
N ALA A 419 -32.11 -20.58 -97.99
CA ALA A 419 -32.45 -21.85 -98.62
C ALA A 419 -32.90 -21.64 -100.06
N THR A 420 -32.45 -22.52 -100.95
CA THR A 420 -32.80 -22.56 -102.37
C THR A 420 -33.30 -23.95 -102.73
N GLY A 421 -33.97 -24.08 -103.87
CA GLY A 421 -34.44 -25.38 -104.33
C GLY A 421 -35.68 -25.89 -103.59
N LEU A 422 -36.43 -25.01 -102.91
CA LEU A 422 -37.58 -25.38 -102.10
C LEU A 422 -38.78 -25.73 -102.99
N THR A 423 -39.49 -26.82 -102.67
CA THR A 423 -40.78 -27.18 -103.29
C THR A 423 -41.94 -26.46 -102.60
N ALA A 424 -43.13 -26.50 -103.20
CA ALA A 424 -44.34 -26.00 -102.55
C ALA A 424 -44.56 -26.69 -101.20
N GLY A 425 -44.74 -25.91 -100.14
CA GLY A 425 -44.83 -26.44 -98.78
C GLY A 425 -44.40 -25.44 -97.71
N THR A 426 -44.45 -25.89 -96.47
CA THR A 426 -44.07 -25.09 -95.30
C THR A 426 -42.66 -25.46 -94.84
N TRP A 427 -41.76 -24.49 -94.88
CA TRP A 427 -40.36 -24.63 -94.51
C TRP A 427 -40.08 -23.85 -93.23
N THR A 428 -39.36 -24.46 -92.31
CA THR A 428 -38.95 -23.87 -91.04
C THR A 428 -37.43 -23.88 -90.97
N VAL A 429 -36.86 -22.73 -90.63
CA VAL A 429 -35.44 -22.61 -90.28
C VAL A 429 -35.29 -22.47 -88.78
N THR A 430 -34.39 -23.25 -88.21
CA THR A 430 -33.89 -23.07 -86.85
C THR A 430 -32.60 -22.26 -86.93
N VAL A 431 -32.62 -21.06 -86.37
CA VAL A 431 -31.44 -20.22 -86.15
C VAL A 431 -30.91 -20.56 -84.76
N THR A 432 -29.63 -20.91 -84.67
CA THR A 432 -28.94 -21.20 -83.39
C THR A 432 -27.78 -20.24 -83.23
N ASP A 433 -27.73 -19.53 -82.11
CA ASP A 433 -26.65 -18.60 -81.80
C ASP A 433 -25.39 -19.32 -81.26
N ALA A 434 -24.33 -18.58 -80.95
CA ALA A 434 -23.06 -19.12 -80.49
C ALA A 434 -23.14 -19.81 -79.12
N ASN A 435 -24.16 -19.49 -78.33
CA ASN A 435 -24.43 -20.08 -77.01
C ASN A 435 -25.49 -21.21 -77.08
N LEU A 436 -25.82 -21.67 -78.29
CA LEU A 436 -26.80 -22.73 -78.56
C LEU A 436 -28.25 -22.34 -78.25
N CYS A 437 -28.54 -21.04 -78.12
CA CYS A 437 -29.90 -20.53 -77.98
C CYS A 437 -30.58 -20.52 -79.36
N THR A 438 -31.84 -20.93 -79.45
CA THR A 438 -32.51 -21.14 -80.74
C THR A 438 -33.73 -20.24 -80.92
N ALA A 439 -34.00 -19.87 -82.18
CA ALA A 439 -35.25 -19.28 -82.63
C ALA A 439 -35.65 -19.91 -83.97
N THR A 440 -36.95 -20.00 -84.24
CA THR A 440 -37.45 -20.55 -85.51
C THR A 440 -38.22 -19.51 -86.30
N ALA A 441 -38.13 -19.61 -87.61
CA ALA A 441 -38.98 -18.85 -88.53
C ALA A 441 -39.55 -19.80 -89.58
N THR A 442 -40.80 -19.58 -89.98
CA THR A 442 -41.53 -20.45 -90.92
C THR A 442 -41.99 -19.64 -92.13
N VAL A 443 -41.91 -20.25 -93.31
CA VAL A 443 -42.33 -19.68 -94.60
C VAL A 443 -43.11 -20.71 -95.41
N THR A 444 -44.07 -20.26 -96.21
CA THR A 444 -44.77 -21.10 -97.20
C THR A 444 -44.33 -20.68 -98.61
N ILE A 445 -43.86 -21.65 -99.39
CA ILE A 445 -43.35 -21.50 -100.77
C ILE A 445 -44.38 -21.96 -101.80
#